data_AF-A0A9E5T2S9-F1
#
_entry.id   AF-A0A9E5T2S9-F1
#
_cell.length_a   1.000
_cell.length_b   1.000
_cell.length_c   1.000
_cell.angle_alpha   90.00
_cell.angle_beta   90.00
_cell.angle_gamma   90.00
#
_symmetry.space_group_name_H-M   'P 1'
#
loop_
_entity.id
_entity.type
_entity.pdbx_description
1 polymer ?
#
loop_
_entity_poly.entity_id
_entity_poly.type
_entity_poly.pdbx_seq_one_letter_code
_entity_poly.pdbx_strand_id
1 'polypeptide(L)'
;MDERFSKLSVEAKLLYGLMLDRMGLSRTNGLIDSLNRVYIYFTLDEVMECFHCAREKANKLIAELDARGIGLIETKRQRMGKPNIIYVKDFSSCG
;
A
#
# COMPACT_ATOMS: atom_id res chain seq x y z
N MET A 1 2.05 -13.76 -15.51
CA MET A 1 1.94 -12.48 -14.77
C MET A 1 0.55 -11.95 -15.07
N ASP A 2 -0.27 -11.68 -14.06
CA ASP A 2 -1.66 -11.25 -14.25
C ASP A 2 -1.70 -9.94 -15.08
N GLU A 3 -2.43 -9.93 -16.19
CA GLU A 3 -2.46 -8.83 -17.17
C GLU A 3 -2.82 -7.49 -16.55
N ARG A 4 -3.52 -7.50 -15.41
CA ARG A 4 -3.87 -6.28 -14.68
C ARG A 4 -2.61 -5.55 -14.18
N PHE A 5 -1.55 -6.27 -13.82
CA PHE A 5 -0.27 -5.69 -13.38
C PHE A 5 0.56 -5.10 -14.53
N SER A 6 0.23 -5.38 -15.79
CA SER A 6 0.92 -4.77 -16.93
C SER A 6 0.72 -3.26 -17.01
N LYS A 7 -0.42 -2.77 -16.47
CA LYS A 7 -0.81 -1.36 -16.48
C LYS A 7 -0.13 -0.52 -15.39
N LEU A 8 0.52 -1.17 -14.42
CA LEU A 8 1.24 -0.47 -13.37
C LEU A 8 2.58 0.04 -13.88
N SER A 9 2.91 1.28 -13.52
CA SER A 9 4.25 1.81 -13.63
C SER A 9 5.23 0.95 -12.83
N VAL A 10 6.51 0.95 -13.25
CA VAL A 10 7.57 0.21 -12.53
C VAL A 10 7.67 0.71 -11.09
N GLU A 11 7.57 2.02 -10.87
CA GLU A 11 7.57 2.64 -9.54
C GLU A 11 6.38 2.19 -8.69
N ALA A 12 5.18 2.06 -9.27
CA ALA A 12 4.03 1.53 -8.54
C ALA A 12 4.23 0.07 -8.12
N LYS A 13 4.88 -0.75 -8.96
CA LYS A 13 5.24 -2.13 -8.60
C LYS A 13 6.25 -2.18 -7.45
N LEU A 14 7.25 -1.29 -7.47
CA LEU A 14 8.21 -1.14 -6.38
C LEU A 14 7.53 -0.70 -5.08
N LEU A 15 6.62 0.28 -5.16
CA LEU A 15 5.86 0.76 -4.00
C LEU A 15 5.00 -0.37 -3.40
N TYR A 16 4.34 -1.15 -4.25
CA TYR A 16 3.58 -2.32 -3.81
C TYR A 16 4.45 -3.37 -3.11
N GLY A 17 5.64 -3.65 -3.65
CA GLY A 17 6.62 -4.54 -3.01
C GLY A 17 7.06 -4.06 -1.63
N LEU A 18 7.35 -2.78 -1.47
CA LEU A 18 7.68 -2.16 -0.18
C LEU A 18 6.53 -2.27 0.82
N MET A 19 5.29 -2.06 0.37
CA MET A 19 4.11 -2.20 1.22
C MET A 19 3.88 -3.66 1.67
N LEU A 20 4.15 -4.64 0.80
CA LEU A 20 4.08 -6.07 1.16
C LEU A 20 5.12 -6.45 2.22
N ASP A 21 6.37 -5.98 2.06
CA ASP A 21 7.43 -6.20 3.06
C ASP A 21 7.02 -5.63 4.43
N ARG A 22 6.53 -4.39 4.43
CA ARG A 22 6.04 -3.72 5.65
C ARG A 22 4.81 -4.40 6.25
N MET A 23 3.97 -5.03 5.43
CA MET A 23 2.85 -5.87 5.89
C MET A 23 3.36 -7.12 6.59
N GLY A 24 4.45 -7.74 6.09
CA GLY A 24 5.13 -8.84 6.77
C GLY A 24 5.57 -8.46 8.19
N LEU A 25 6.24 -7.31 8.34
CA LEU A 25 6.64 -6.78 9.65
C LEU A 25 5.43 -6.42 10.54
N SER A 26 4.37 -5.91 9.95
CA SER A 26 3.14 -5.57 10.67
C SER A 26 2.45 -6.83 11.22
N ARG A 27 2.49 -7.93 10.46
CA ARG A 27 2.01 -9.25 10.91
C ARG A 27 2.81 -9.76 12.11
N THR A 28 4.15 -9.67 12.07
CA THR A 28 4.99 -10.10 13.19
C THR A 28 4.79 -9.24 14.44
N ASN A 29 4.49 -7.95 14.25
CA ASN A 29 4.25 -7.00 15.35
C ASN A 29 2.81 -6.98 15.87
N GLY A 30 1.93 -7.85 15.35
CA GLY A 30 0.54 -7.94 15.80
C GLY A 30 -0.33 -6.76 15.41
N LEU A 31 0.03 -6.00 14.36
CA LEU A 31 -0.80 -4.94 13.79
C LEU A 31 -1.95 -5.55 12.96
N ILE A 32 -2.94 -6.07 13.69
CA ILE A 32 -4.08 -6.81 13.16
C ILE A 32 -5.35 -6.15 13.71
N ASP A 33 -6.34 -5.92 12.85
CA ASP A 33 -7.64 -5.38 13.28
C ASP A 33 -8.56 -6.46 13.87
N SER A 34 -9.73 -6.04 14.37
CA SER A 34 -10.71 -6.95 14.98
C SER A 34 -11.31 -7.98 14.01
N LEU A 35 -11.08 -7.82 12.70
CA LEU A 35 -11.51 -8.76 11.65
C LEU A 35 -10.37 -9.66 11.19
N ASN A 36 -9.29 -9.74 11.97
CA ASN A 36 -8.09 -10.51 11.66
C ASN A 36 -7.37 -10.07 10.37
N ARG A 37 -7.44 -8.77 10.04
CA ARG A 37 -6.77 -8.21 8.86
C ARG A 37 -5.52 -7.43 9.27
N VAL A 38 -4.38 -7.77 8.67
CA VAL A 38 -3.12 -7.04 8.86
C VAL A 38 -3.21 -5.69 8.16
N TYR A 39 -2.73 -4.64 8.81
CA TYR A 39 -2.63 -3.31 8.22
C TYR A 39 -1.23 -2.71 8.45
N ILE A 40 -0.86 -1.76 7.59
CA ILE A 40 0.38 -0.99 7.72
C ILE A 40 0.06 0.48 7.98
N TYR A 41 0.99 1.17 8.63
CA TYR A 41 1.10 2.62 8.55
C TYR A 41 2.05 2.97 7.42
N PHE A 42 1.53 3.71 6.44
CA PHE A 42 2.30 4.26 5.34
C PHE A 42 1.70 5.59 4.92
N THR A 43 2.51 6.63 5.00
CA THR A 43 2.10 8.01 4.73
C THR A 43 2.49 8.40 3.31
N LEU A 44 1.86 9.47 2.81
CA LEU A 44 2.25 10.05 1.53
C LEU A 44 3.68 10.61 1.58
N ASP A 45 4.10 11.12 2.74
CA ASP A 45 5.45 11.67 2.93
C ASP A 45 6.51 10.54 2.87
N GLU A 46 6.24 9.36 3.44
CA GLU A 46 7.08 8.16 3.27
C GLU A 46 7.20 7.77 1.78
N VAL A 47 6.10 7.85 0.99
CA VAL A 47 6.19 7.62 -0.47
C VAL A 47 7.09 8.66 -1.14
N MET A 48 6.94 9.93 -0.78
CA MET A 48 7.75 11.01 -1.35
C MET A 48 9.24 10.81 -1.04
N GLU A 49 9.56 10.38 0.18
CA GLU A 49 10.92 10.09 0.62
C GLU A 49 11.50 8.87 -0.11
N CYS A 50 10.78 7.74 -0.16
CA CYS A 50 11.25 6.52 -0.82
C CYS A 50 11.53 6.70 -2.32
N PHE A 51 10.75 7.54 -3.00
CA PHE A 51 10.83 7.74 -4.45
C PHE A 51 11.46 9.08 -4.84
N HIS A 52 11.94 9.87 -3.86
CA HIS A 52 12.44 11.23 -4.05
C HIS A 52 11.56 12.08 -4.97
N CYS A 53 10.24 12.01 -4.77
CA CYS A 53 9.26 12.56 -5.70
C CYS A 53 8.36 13.61 -5.06
N ALA A 54 7.85 14.52 -5.90
CA ALA A 54 6.87 15.51 -5.46
C ALA A 54 5.53 14.87 -5.09
N ARG A 55 4.77 15.57 -4.25
CA ARG A 55 3.45 15.15 -3.75
C ARG A 55 2.51 14.67 -4.84
N GLU A 56 2.51 15.32 -6.00
CA GLU A 56 1.64 14.94 -7.13
C GLU A 56 1.99 13.54 -7.66
N LYS A 57 3.29 13.25 -7.82
CA LYS A 57 3.77 11.94 -8.28
C LYS A 57 3.48 10.86 -7.25
N ALA A 58 3.72 11.12 -5.97
CA ALA A 58 3.38 10.19 -4.89
C ALA A 58 1.87 9.86 -4.89
N ASN A 59 1.01 10.85 -5.08
CA ASN A 59 -0.44 10.61 -5.20
C ASN A 59 -0.81 9.76 -6.41
N LYS A 60 -0.13 9.95 -7.55
CA LYS A 60 -0.33 9.12 -8.75
C LYS A 60 0.07 7.67 -8.50
N LEU A 61 1.20 7.42 -7.84
CA LEU A 61 1.64 6.07 -7.47
C LEU A 61 0.63 5.36 -6.56
N ILE A 62 0.11 6.06 -5.54
CA ILE A 62 -0.95 5.51 -4.69
C ILE A 62 -2.24 5.25 -5.49
N ALA A 63 -2.62 6.17 -6.39
CA ALA A 63 -3.82 6.05 -7.20
C ALA A 63 -3.76 4.86 -8.17
N GLU A 64 -2.58 4.51 -8.68
CA GLU A 64 -2.39 3.30 -9.49
C GLU A 64 -2.72 2.04 -8.68
N LEU A 65 -2.37 2.02 -7.39
CA LEU A 65 -2.52 0.85 -6.52
C LEU A 65 -3.89 0.76 -5.85
N ASP A 66 -4.55 1.88 -5.55
CA ASP A 66 -5.85 1.88 -4.86
C ASP A 66 -7.04 1.64 -5.80
N ALA A 67 -8.26 1.83 -5.29
CA ALA A 67 -9.50 1.61 -6.05
C ALA A 67 -9.66 2.51 -7.29
N ARG A 68 -8.87 3.58 -7.43
CA ARG A 68 -8.82 4.42 -8.65
C ARG A 68 -8.06 3.72 -9.79
N GLY A 69 -7.20 2.76 -9.46
CA GLY A 69 -6.44 1.93 -10.39
C GLY A 69 -6.85 0.47 -10.28
N ILE A 70 -5.90 -0.41 -9.95
CA ILE A 70 -6.11 -1.87 -9.92
C ILE A 70 -6.70 -2.38 -8.58
N GLY A 71 -6.67 -1.57 -7.52
CA GLY A 71 -7.23 -1.94 -6.21
C GLY A 71 -6.42 -2.98 -5.43
N LEU A 72 -5.09 -2.94 -5.51
CA LEU A 72 -4.15 -3.70 -4.69
C LEU A 72 -4.05 -3.21 -3.24
N ILE A 73 -4.44 -1.96 -2.97
CA ILE A 73 -4.47 -1.42 -1.61
C ILE A 73 -5.82 -0.78 -1.28
N GLU A 74 -6.15 -0.75 0.01
CA GLU A 74 -7.27 0.01 0.57
C GLU A 74 -6.74 0.96 1.65
N THR A 75 -6.99 2.26 1.49
CA THR A 75 -6.63 3.26 2.49
C THR A 75 -7.85 3.61 3.34
N LYS A 76 -7.73 3.48 4.67
CA LYS A 76 -8.79 3.86 5.61
C LYS A 76 -8.34 5.03 6.47
N ARG A 77 -9.08 6.13 6.37
CA ARG A 77 -8.86 7.30 7.23
C ARG A 77 -9.28 6.99 8.65
N GLN A 78 -8.38 7.27 9.60
CA GLN A 78 -8.66 7.14 11.01
C GLN A 78 -9.24 8.44 11.59
N ARG A 79 -9.50 8.45 12.90
CA ARG A 79 -9.89 9.66 13.62
C ARG A 79 -8.86 10.77 13.41
N MET A 80 -9.31 12.02 13.47
CA MET A 80 -8.46 13.22 13.37
C MET A 80 -7.22 13.07 14.27
N GLY A 81 -6.03 13.28 13.71
CA GLY A 81 -4.76 13.15 14.44
C GLY A 81 -4.12 11.75 14.42
N LYS A 82 -4.79 10.73 13.86
CA LYS A 82 -4.17 9.42 13.62
C LYS A 82 -3.74 9.25 12.16
N PRO A 83 -2.60 8.58 11.89
CA PRO A 83 -2.19 8.27 10.53
C PRO A 83 -3.23 7.36 9.86
N ASN A 84 -3.34 7.43 8.53
CA ASN A 84 -4.17 6.49 7.79
C ASN A 84 -3.60 5.07 7.93
N ILE A 85 -4.48 4.07 7.91
CA ILE A 85 -4.05 2.67 7.77
C ILE A 85 -4.23 2.23 6.33
N ILE A 86 -3.34 1.37 5.87
CA ILE A 86 -3.41 0.75 4.55
C ILE A 86 -3.52 -0.76 4.72
N TYR A 87 -4.52 -1.35 4.05
CA TYR A 87 -4.62 -2.79 3.87
C TYR A 87 -4.03 -3.13 2.50
N VAL A 88 -3.03 -4.00 2.49
CA VAL A 88 -2.38 -4.47 1.26
C VAL A 88 -3.00 -5.81 0.89
N LYS A 89 -3.50 -5.96 -0.34
CA LYS A 89 -4.01 -7.24 -0.82
C LYS A 89 -2.84 -8.08 -1.28
N ASP A 90 -2.58 -9.16 -0.57
CA ASP A 90 -1.59 -10.15 -0.94
C ASP A 90 -2.23 -11.24 -1.79
N PHE A 91 -1.87 -11.29 -3.07
CA PHE A 91 -2.31 -12.35 -4.00
C PHE A 91 -1.23 -13.42 -4.21
N SER A 92 -0.09 -13.31 -3.52
CA SER A 92 1.00 -14.30 -3.60
C SER A 92 0.73 -15.55 -2.76
N SER A 93 -0.29 -15.51 -1.90
CA SER A 93 -0.68 -16.60 -1.00
C SER A 93 -1.78 -17.54 -1.55
N CYS A 94 -2.09 -17.47 -2.85
CA CYS A 94 -2.64 -18.64 -3.55
C CYS A 94 -1.48 -19.60 -3.89
N GLY A 95 -1.03 -20.35 -2.89
CA GLY A 95 -0.06 -21.45 -3.00
C GLY A 95 -0.41 -22.52 -1.98
#